data_AF-A0A9W6WXL3-F1
#
_entry.id   AF-A0A9W6WXL3-F1
#
_cell.length_a   1.000
_cell.length_b   1.000
_cell.length_c   1.000
_cell.angle_alpha   90.00
_cell.angle_beta   90.00
_cell.angle_gamma   90.00
#
_symmetry.space_group_name_H-M   'P 1'
#
loop_
_entity.id
_entity.type
_entity.pdbx_description
1 polymer ?
#
loop_
_entity_poly.entity_id
_entity_poly.type
_entity_poly.pdbx_seq_one_letter_code
_entity_poly.pdbx_strand_id
1 'polypeptide(L)'
;MLQFYYDCIDFYFDRSDFQYQEMDTGSAYIAISCENPFQDCIKPELREHFKQHKYDWFPRDYNNDVAKFDRRTPGLFKDEWSGDAMVSLSSKSYICYLPD
;
A
#
# COMPACT_ATOMS: atom_id res chain seq x y z
N MET A 1 -4.90 -1.84 10.70
CA MET A 1 -5.48 -1.35 9.44
C MET A 1 -5.86 0.12 9.49
N LEU A 2 -6.69 0.58 10.43
CA LEU A 2 -7.01 2.02 10.53
C LEU A 2 -5.78 2.91 10.73
N GLN A 3 -4.81 2.47 11.54
CA GLN A 3 -3.55 3.19 11.70
C GLN A 3 -2.78 3.30 10.38
N PHE A 4 -2.74 2.23 9.59
CA PHE A 4 -2.12 2.24 8.27
C PHE A 4 -2.86 3.18 7.30
N TYR A 5 -4.19 3.21 7.36
CA TYR A 5 -4.98 4.13 6.56
C TYR A 5 -4.64 5.60 6.89
N TYR A 6 -4.70 6.01 8.16
CA TYR A 6 -4.53 7.42 8.53
C TYR A 6 -3.07 7.86 8.59
N ASP A 7 -2.19 7.05 9.18
CA ASP A 7 -0.80 7.44 9.48
C ASP A 7 0.17 7.10 8.33
N CYS A 8 -0.28 6.32 7.33
CA CYS A 8 0.50 6.02 6.14
C CYS A 8 -0.19 6.53 4.87
N ILE A 9 -1.35 5.95 4.49
CA ILE A 9 -1.96 6.23 3.19
C ILE A 9 -2.49 7.68 3.11
N ASP A 10 -3.42 8.10 3.97
CA ASP A 10 -3.99 9.46 3.97
C ASP A 10 -2.93 10.54 4.29
N PHE A 11 -1.91 10.18 5.08
CA PHE A 11 -0.80 11.08 5.38
C PHE A 11 0.02 11.39 4.12
N TYR A 12 0.51 10.36 3.41
CA TYR A 12 1.44 10.55 2.28
C TYR A 12 0.78 10.81 0.92
N PHE A 13 -0.45 10.35 0.70
CA PHE A 13 -1.16 10.46 -0.58
C PHE A 13 -2.25 11.53 -0.53
N ASP A 14 -2.52 12.20 -1.64
CA ASP A 14 -3.73 13.02 -1.76
C ASP A 14 -4.96 12.11 -1.86
N ARG A 15 -6.10 12.53 -1.29
CA ARG A 15 -7.35 11.76 -1.36
C ARG A 15 -7.89 11.62 -2.78
N SER A 16 -7.46 12.45 -3.72
CA SER A 16 -7.77 12.27 -5.14
C SER A 16 -7.00 11.13 -5.79
N ASP A 17 -5.89 10.70 -5.20
CA ASP A 17 -4.96 9.73 -5.80
C ASP A 17 -5.15 8.30 -5.32
N PHE A 18 -6.04 8.07 -4.35
CA PHE A 18 -6.37 6.72 -3.92
C PHE A 18 -7.83 6.54 -3.54
N GLN A 19 -8.31 5.32 -3.71
CA GLN A 19 -9.61 4.88 -3.21
C GLN A 19 -9.44 3.58 -2.45
N TYR A 20 -9.90 3.56 -1.21
CA TYR A 20 -9.92 2.35 -0.40
C TYR A 20 -11.17 1.53 -0.76
N GLN A 21 -10.97 0.30 -1.24
CA GLN A 21 -12.04 -0.52 -1.84
C GLN A 21 -12.59 -1.56 -0.87
N GLU A 22 -11.72 -2.29 -0.17
CA GLU A 22 -12.11 -3.37 0.74
C GLU A 22 -11.03 -3.55 1.82
N MET A 23 -11.45 -4.03 2.99
CA MET A 23 -10.55 -4.49 4.05
C MET A 23 -11.04 -5.84 4.54
N ASP A 24 -10.19 -6.86 4.53
CA ASP A 24 -10.49 -8.14 5.18
C ASP A 24 -9.38 -8.52 6.16
N THR A 25 -9.68 -8.34 7.45
CA THR A 25 -8.89 -8.74 8.63
C THR A 25 -7.48 -8.13 8.69
N GLY A 26 -6.58 -8.52 7.79
CA GLY A 26 -5.20 -8.04 7.68
C GLY A 26 -4.81 -7.55 6.28
N SER A 27 -5.75 -7.54 5.32
CA SER A 27 -5.52 -7.08 3.94
C SER A 27 -6.21 -5.74 3.69
N ALA A 28 -5.58 -4.91 2.84
CA ALA A 28 -6.09 -3.63 2.37
C ALA A 28 -6.09 -3.63 0.84
N TYR A 29 -7.24 -3.40 0.24
CA TYR A 29 -7.37 -3.25 -1.20
C TYR A 29 -7.54 -1.77 -1.52
N ILE A 30 -6.54 -1.21 -2.22
CA ILE A 30 -6.45 0.22 -2.49
C ILE A 30 -6.21 0.40 -3.98
N ALA A 31 -7.10 1.15 -4.64
CA ALA A 31 -6.85 1.63 -5.99
C ALA A 31 -6.02 2.91 -5.90
N ILE A 32 -5.01 3.06 -6.77
CA ILE A 32 -4.11 4.21 -6.79
C ILE A 32 -4.05 4.76 -8.21
N SER A 33 -3.97 6.09 -8.36
CA SER A 33 -3.99 6.77 -9.67
C SER A 33 -2.67 6.66 -10.45
N CYS A 34 -1.55 6.38 -9.77
CA CYS A 34 -0.21 6.29 -10.36
C CYS A 34 0.27 4.85 -10.55
N GLU A 35 1.07 4.61 -11.60
CA GLU A 35 1.81 3.35 -11.81
C GLU A 35 2.87 3.08 -10.75
N ASN A 36 3.56 4.13 -10.26
CA ASN A 36 4.54 4.02 -9.16
C ASN A 36 4.08 4.84 -7.95
N PRO A 37 3.13 4.33 -7.13
CA PRO A 37 2.51 5.04 -6.02
C PRO A 37 3.50 5.77 -5.09
N PHE A 38 4.55 5.08 -4.67
CA PHE A 38 5.52 5.58 -3.69
C PHE A 38 6.61 6.48 -4.28
N GLN A 39 6.55 6.76 -5.59
CA GLN A 39 7.45 7.70 -6.27
C GLN A 39 6.68 8.91 -6.80
N ASP A 40 5.54 8.65 -7.45
CA ASP A 40 4.81 9.66 -8.22
C ASP A 40 3.72 10.34 -7.40
N CYS A 41 2.96 9.55 -6.62
CA CYS A 41 1.76 10.00 -5.90
C CYS A 41 2.03 10.48 -4.46
N ILE A 42 3.27 10.42 -3.97
CA ILE A 42 3.63 10.96 -2.66
C ILE A 42 3.64 12.50 -2.73
N LYS A 43 2.87 13.13 -1.84
CA LYS A 43 2.83 14.59 -1.66
C LYS A 43 4.25 15.18 -1.67
N PRO A 44 4.55 16.16 -2.54
CA PRO A 44 5.92 16.64 -2.76
C PRO A 44 6.66 17.03 -1.48
N GLU A 45 5.96 17.69 -0.55
CA GLU A 45 6.47 18.16 0.74
C GLU A 45 6.78 17.02 1.74
N LEU A 46 6.24 15.82 1.54
CA LEU A 46 6.46 14.66 2.40
C LEU A 46 7.46 13.65 1.85
N ARG A 47 8.01 13.85 0.65
CA ARG A 47 8.91 12.88 0.00
C ARG A 47 10.15 12.55 0.83
N GLU A 48 10.78 13.55 1.45
CA GLU A 48 11.94 13.32 2.30
C GLU A 48 11.56 12.61 3.61
N HIS A 49 10.42 12.97 4.20
CA HIS A 49 9.88 12.27 5.36
C HIS A 49 9.58 10.80 5.02
N PHE A 50 8.95 10.54 3.88
CA PHE A 50 8.66 9.19 3.40
C PHE A 50 9.94 8.36 3.24
N LYS A 51 11.00 8.90 2.63
CA LYS A 51 12.29 8.20 2.49
C LYS A 51 12.87 7.76 3.83
N GLN A 52 12.73 8.58 4.86
CA GLN A 52 13.24 8.30 6.22
C GLN A 52 12.39 7.29 6.97
N HIS A 53 11.07 7.28 6.73
CA HIS A 53 10.09 6.52 7.52
C HIS A 53 9.40 5.37 6.77
N LYS A 54 9.69 5.13 5.48
CA LYS A 54 9.01 4.08 4.70
C LYS A 54 9.16 2.69 5.32
N TYR A 55 10.28 2.42 5.99
CA TYR A 55 10.54 1.11 6.62
C TYR A 55 9.80 0.89 7.94
N ASP A 56 9.15 1.92 8.49
CA ASP A 56 8.24 1.77 9.62
C ASP A 56 6.95 1.03 9.20
N TRP A 57 6.61 1.11 7.90
CA TRP A 57 5.41 0.53 7.32
C TRP A 57 5.70 -0.65 6.38
N PHE A 58 6.81 -0.60 5.65
CA PHE A 58 7.12 -1.54 4.56
C PHE A 58 8.44 -2.30 4.80
N PRO A 59 8.61 -3.51 4.23
CA PRO A 59 9.86 -4.25 4.26
C PRO A 59 11.06 -3.45 3.74
N ARG A 60 12.23 -3.67 4.34
CA ARG A 60 13.49 -3.12 3.83
C ARG A 60 13.93 -3.84 2.55
N ASP A 61 14.30 -3.06 1.54
CA ASP A 61 14.60 -3.53 0.17
C ASP A 61 16.10 -3.48 -0.19
N TYR A 62 16.97 -2.97 0.69
CA TYR A 62 18.40 -2.80 0.39
C TYR A 62 19.25 -4.08 0.50
N ASN A 63 18.73 -5.16 1.09
CA ASN A 63 19.42 -6.45 1.21
C ASN A 63 18.42 -7.60 1.16
N ASN A 64 18.69 -8.61 0.32
CA ASN A 64 17.88 -9.82 0.18
C ASN A 64 17.64 -10.58 1.49
N ASP A 65 18.63 -10.65 2.38
CA ASP A 65 18.48 -11.37 3.66
C ASP A 65 17.56 -10.62 4.61
N VAL A 66 17.68 -9.29 4.64
CA VAL A 66 16.80 -8.42 5.42
C VAL A 66 15.38 -8.45 4.85
N ALA A 67 15.22 -8.39 3.53
CA ALA A 67 13.93 -8.47 2.86
C ALA A 67 13.21 -9.81 3.16
N LYS A 68 13.94 -10.93 3.14
CA LYS A 68 13.39 -12.26 3.53
C LYS A 68 12.92 -12.29 4.99
N PHE A 69 13.66 -11.65 5.88
CA PHE A 69 13.29 -11.53 7.28
C PHE A 69 12.04 -10.66 7.45
N ASP A 70 12.04 -9.46 6.87
CA ASP A 70 10.95 -8.48 6.95
C ASP A 70 9.64 -8.99 6.33
N ARG A 71 9.73 -9.89 5.33
CA ARG A 71 8.55 -10.60 4.81
C ARG A 71 7.80 -11.38 5.90
N ARG A 72 8.49 -11.81 6.95
CA ARG A 72 7.94 -12.54 8.10
C ARG A 72 7.73 -11.67 9.35
N THR A 73 8.16 -10.40 9.31
CA THR A 73 7.99 -9.48 10.44
C THR A 73 6.53 -9.06 10.57
N PRO A 74 5.88 -9.29 11.73
CA PRO A 74 4.52 -8.80 11.99
C PRO A 74 4.45 -7.27 11.97
N GLY A 75 3.33 -6.71 11.53
CA GLY A 75 3.09 -5.25 11.50
C GLY A 75 3.53 -4.56 10.20
N LEU A 76 4.47 -5.13 9.44
CA LEU A 76 4.84 -4.61 8.13
C LEU A 76 3.80 -4.98 7.07
N PHE A 77 3.47 -4.03 6.20
CA PHE A 77 2.60 -4.21 5.04
C PHE A 77 3.42 -4.64 3.84
N LYS A 78 2.97 -5.70 3.16
CA LYS A 78 3.62 -6.25 1.98
C LYS A 78 2.65 -6.15 0.81
N ASP A 79 3.17 -5.86 -0.36
CA ASP A 79 2.42 -6.06 -1.59
C ASP A 79 2.26 -7.58 -1.79
N GLU A 80 1.02 -8.04 -1.63
CA GLU A 80 0.65 -9.45 -1.85
C GLU A 80 0.23 -9.67 -3.30
N TRP A 81 -0.41 -8.67 -3.92
CA TRP A 81 -0.94 -8.74 -5.28
C TRP A 81 -1.27 -7.33 -5.80
N SER A 82 -1.00 -7.11 -7.09
CA SER A 82 -1.33 -5.88 -7.83
C SER A 82 -2.00 -6.24 -9.16
N GLY A 83 -2.91 -5.37 -9.64
CA GLY A 83 -3.55 -5.47 -10.95
C GLY A 83 -4.36 -4.23 -11.30
N ASP A 84 -5.02 -4.25 -12.45
CA ASP A 84 -5.55 -3.03 -13.08
C ASP A 84 -6.91 -2.59 -12.55
N ALA A 85 -7.73 -3.54 -12.09
CA ALA A 85 -9.07 -3.24 -11.62
C ALA A 85 -9.56 -4.22 -10.57
N MET A 86 -10.49 -3.75 -9.75
CA MET A 86 -11.22 -4.54 -8.76
C MET A 86 -12.69 -4.11 -8.75
N VAL A 87 -13.60 -5.08 -8.67
CA VAL A 87 -15.04 -4.85 -8.45
C VAL A 87 -15.45 -5.55 -7.17
N SER A 88 -15.92 -4.78 -6.18
CA SER A 88 -16.48 -5.28 -4.92
C SER A 88 -17.99 -5.07 -4.89
N LEU A 89 -18.75 -6.11 -4.53
CA LEU A 89 -20.21 -6.06 -4.44
C LEU A 89 -20.69 -5.99 -2.99
N SER A 90 -20.08 -6.79 -2.13
CA SER A 90 -20.36 -6.87 -0.70
C SER A 90 -19.11 -7.37 0.03
N SER A 91 -19.15 -7.37 1.36
CA SER A 91 -18.01 -7.81 2.16
C SER A 91 -17.59 -9.22 1.76
N LYS A 92 -16.30 -9.40 1.46
CA LYS A 92 -15.71 -10.67 1.01
C LYS A 92 -16.24 -11.20 -0.33
N SER A 93 -16.87 -10.36 -1.14
CA SER A 93 -17.35 -10.69 -2.48
C SER A 93 -16.80 -9.68 -3.50
N TYR A 94 -15.66 -10.02 -4.09
CA TYR A 94 -14.96 -9.19 -5.06
C TYR A 94 -14.23 -10.03 -6.12
N ILE A 95 -13.92 -9.39 -7.24
CA ILE A 95 -13.06 -9.92 -8.30
C ILE A 95 -11.98 -8.89 -8.64
N CYS A 96 -10.77 -9.36 -8.89
CA CYS A 96 -9.64 -8.55 -9.33
C CYS A 96 -9.22 -8.99 -10.74
N TYR A 97 -8.84 -8.01 -11.58
CA TYR A 97 -8.42 -8.23 -12.95
C TYR A 97 -6.90 -8.06 -13.04
N LEU A 98 -6.25 -8.96 -13.78
CA LEU A 98 -4.81 -8.87 -14.05
C LEU A 98 -4.52 -7.72 -15.01
N PRO A 99 -3.28 -7.19 -15.01
CA PRO A 99 -2.82 -6.28 -16.04
C PRO A 99 -2.87 -6.91 -17.43
N ASP A 100 -3.27 -6.12 -18.42
CA ASP A 100 -3.19 -6.50 -19.85
C ASP A 100 -1.73 -6.63 -20.35
#